data_AF-X1MHV4-F1
#
_entry.id   AF-X1MHV4-F1
#
_cell.length_a   1.000
_cell.length_b   1.000
_cell.length_c   1.000
_cell.angle_alpha   90.00
_cell.angle_beta   90.00
_cell.angle_gamma   90.00
#
_symmetry.space_group_name_H-M   'P 1'
#
loop_
_entity.id
_entity.type
_entity.pdbx_description
1 polymer ?
#
loop_
_entity_poly.entity_id
_entity_poly.type
_entity_poly.pdbx_seq_one_letter_code
_entity_poly.pdbx_strand_id
1 'polypeptide(L)'
;MKERETFSLWDKEARKVIKVEAKKVGKYEWKATCPKPEHPDKKASLCINTQKEVYYCQGCKFKGHLYLPDLKPIKRKPRRGPPLATYTYNNEKGQLLYQVLKYKYGGNKFYLQQQPDDKEGWIENIKGVRRVLYKLPELLKAESDTVFVVEGEKDTDNLIKLGLTATTCPMGALKWKAEYNKSLKGFKTIILIPDNNNPGHLHMKQTGNSLLEDNFKDIKVLNLPDLEEDQDVSDWLKKE
;
A
#
# COMPACT_ATOMS: atom_id res chain seq x y z
N MET A 1 31.92 28.12 -26.56
CA MET A 1 32.91 27.02 -26.40
C MET A 1 32.15 25.71 -26.32
N LYS A 2 32.58 24.63 -27.01
CA LYS A 2 31.90 23.33 -26.91
C LYS A 2 32.19 22.72 -25.54
N GLU A 3 31.16 22.52 -24.74
CA GLU A 3 31.22 21.91 -23.40
C GLU A 3 31.89 20.53 -23.48
N ARG A 4 32.83 20.28 -22.55
CA ARG A 4 33.57 19.02 -22.45
C ARG A 4 33.46 18.49 -21.04
N GLU A 5 33.36 17.17 -20.92
CA GLU A 5 33.22 16.49 -19.64
C GLU A 5 33.90 15.12 -19.70
N THR A 6 34.41 14.65 -18.56
CA THR A 6 35.01 13.32 -18.44
C THR A 6 33.96 12.34 -17.93
N PHE A 7 33.68 11.31 -18.70
CA PHE A 7 32.75 10.24 -18.34
C PHE A 7 33.52 9.00 -17.89
N SER A 8 33.02 8.33 -16.85
CA SER A 8 33.47 7.00 -16.46
C SER A 8 32.57 5.96 -17.12
N LEU A 9 33.14 5.02 -17.86
CA LEU A 9 32.47 3.95 -18.57
C LEU A 9 32.77 2.63 -17.86
N TRP A 10 31.76 1.78 -17.68
CA TRP A 10 31.99 0.41 -17.23
C TRP A 10 32.29 -0.48 -18.45
N ASP A 11 33.52 -0.98 -18.57
CA ASP A 11 33.88 -2.00 -19.55
C ASP A 11 33.57 -3.38 -18.96
N LYS A 12 32.51 -4.02 -19.47
CA LYS A 12 32.05 -5.33 -19.00
C LYS A 12 33.05 -6.46 -19.30
N GLU A 13 33.74 -6.38 -20.43
CA GLU A 13 34.67 -7.42 -20.88
C GLU A 13 35.96 -7.38 -20.05
N ALA A 14 36.52 -6.18 -19.90
CA ALA A 14 37.73 -5.98 -19.11
C ALA A 14 37.47 -5.83 -17.60
N ARG A 15 36.19 -5.81 -17.18
CA ARG A 15 35.72 -5.62 -15.79
C ARG A 15 36.39 -4.43 -15.08
N LYS A 16 36.56 -3.32 -15.80
CA LYS A 16 37.24 -2.13 -15.30
C LYS A 16 36.51 -0.86 -15.71
N VAL A 17 36.78 0.21 -14.97
CA VAL A 17 36.30 1.55 -15.30
C VAL A 17 37.28 2.22 -16.27
N ILE A 18 36.75 2.78 -17.35
CA ILE A 18 37.53 3.52 -18.35
C ILE A 18 37.03 4.95 -18.38
N LYS A 19 37.93 5.93 -18.31
CA LYS A 19 37.58 7.35 -18.40
C LYS A 19 37.75 7.83 -19.84
N VAL A 20 36.79 8.58 -20.34
CA VAL A 20 36.84 9.21 -21.67
C VAL A 20 36.45 10.67 -21.58
N GLU A 21 37.16 11.54 -22.31
CA GLU A 21 36.77 12.94 -22.47
C GLU A 21 35.79 13.04 -23.64
N ALA A 22 34.60 13.58 -23.41
CA ALA A 22 33.56 13.70 -24.42
C ALA A 22 33.18 15.18 -24.64
N LYS A 23 32.76 15.48 -25.86
CA LYS A 23 32.25 16.80 -26.26
C LYS A 23 30.73 16.73 -26.40
N LYS A 24 30.03 17.73 -25.85
CA LYS A 24 28.57 17.82 -25.95
C LYS A 24 28.15 18.09 -27.39
N VAL A 25 27.18 17.32 -27.89
CA VAL A 25 26.62 17.46 -29.25
C VAL A 25 25.10 17.61 -29.26
N GLY A 26 24.43 17.30 -28.14
CA GLY A 26 23.00 17.51 -27.96
C GLY A 26 22.64 17.63 -26.47
N LYS A 27 21.35 17.74 -26.16
CA LYS A 27 20.86 17.94 -24.78
C LYS A 27 21.37 16.85 -23.81
N TYR A 28 21.36 15.60 -24.26
CA TYR A 28 21.83 14.43 -23.51
C TYR A 28 22.93 13.66 -24.24
N GLU A 29 23.41 14.19 -25.37
CA GLU A 29 24.27 13.46 -26.30
C GLU A 29 25.67 14.02 -26.31
N TRP A 30 26.64 13.12 -26.17
CA TRP A 30 28.05 13.43 -26.13
C TRP A 30 28.81 12.52 -27.08
N LYS A 31 29.91 13.01 -27.63
CA LYS A 31 30.80 12.24 -28.51
C LYS A 31 32.24 12.25 -28.00
N ALA A 32 32.86 11.07 -28.01
CA ALA A 32 34.26 10.86 -27.68
C ALA A 32 34.92 9.94 -28.71
N THR A 33 36.26 9.87 -28.67
CA THR A 33 37.00 8.81 -29.35
C THR A 33 36.80 7.49 -28.61
N CYS A 34 36.85 6.38 -29.35
CA CYS A 34 36.72 5.05 -28.80
C CYS A 34 37.95 4.70 -27.95
N PRO A 35 37.78 4.18 -26.72
CA PRO A 35 38.91 3.80 -25.87
C PRO A 35 39.46 2.39 -26.15
N LYS A 36 38.86 1.63 -27.09
CA LYS A 36 39.30 0.26 -27.39
C LYS A 36 40.53 0.29 -28.31
N PRO A 37 41.65 -0.36 -27.92
CA PRO A 37 42.87 -0.39 -28.73
C PRO A 37 42.68 -1.01 -30.12
N GLU A 38 41.74 -1.96 -30.23
CA GLU A 38 41.35 -2.63 -31.47
C GLU A 38 40.67 -1.70 -32.49
N HIS A 39 40.28 -0.49 -32.07
CA HIS A 39 39.63 0.50 -32.92
C HIS A 39 40.12 1.93 -32.61
N PRO A 40 41.31 2.30 -33.13
CA PRO A 40 41.84 3.65 -33.00
C PRO A 40 41.14 4.60 -33.98
N ASP A 41 40.17 5.38 -33.50
CA ASP A 41 39.43 6.33 -34.32
C ASP A 41 40.01 7.76 -34.24
N LYS A 42 40.24 8.37 -35.41
CA LYS A 42 40.62 9.79 -35.50
C LYS A 42 39.40 10.73 -35.39
N LYS A 43 38.20 10.21 -35.66
CA LYS A 43 36.92 10.92 -35.58
C LYS A 43 36.07 10.26 -34.51
N ALA A 44 35.53 11.05 -33.59
CA ALA A 44 34.74 10.57 -32.45
C ALA A 44 33.60 9.64 -32.87
N SER A 45 33.77 8.34 -32.64
CA SER A 45 32.82 7.27 -32.95
C SER A 45 32.03 6.78 -31.74
N LEU A 46 32.45 7.15 -30.52
CA LEU A 46 31.77 6.79 -29.28
C LEU A 46 30.67 7.81 -28.98
N CYS A 47 29.44 7.34 -28.93
CA CYS A 47 28.28 8.12 -28.50
C CYS A 47 27.94 7.79 -27.05
N ILE A 48 27.75 8.82 -26.23
CA ILE A 48 27.32 8.71 -24.83
C ILE A 48 25.97 9.43 -24.70
N ASN A 49 25.00 8.76 -24.07
CA ASN A 49 23.71 9.34 -23.75
C ASN A 49 23.52 9.42 -22.23
N THR A 50 23.48 10.63 -21.68
CA THR A 50 23.39 10.85 -20.23
C THR A 50 22.00 10.59 -19.65
N GLN A 51 20.94 10.69 -20.46
CA GLN A 51 19.58 10.38 -20.00
C GLN A 51 19.35 8.87 -19.87
N LYS A 52 19.91 8.09 -20.80
CA LYS A 52 19.83 6.62 -20.80
C LYS A 52 21.00 5.96 -20.08
N GLU A 53 21.99 6.74 -19.66
CA GLU A 53 23.21 6.30 -18.98
C GLU A 53 23.97 5.18 -19.71
N VAL A 54 24.02 5.27 -21.05
CA VAL A 54 24.65 4.28 -21.93
C VAL A 54 25.69 4.91 -22.83
N TYR A 55 26.62 4.09 -23.29
CA TYR A 55 27.53 4.43 -24.38
C TYR A 55 27.48 3.36 -25.48
N TYR A 56 27.75 3.80 -26.71
CA TYR A 56 27.84 2.93 -27.89
C TYR A 56 28.84 3.50 -28.89
N CYS A 57 29.84 2.70 -29.26
CA CYS A 57 30.76 2.99 -30.34
C CYS A 57 30.18 2.49 -31.66
N GLN A 58 30.02 3.39 -32.62
CA GLN A 58 29.49 3.05 -33.94
C GLN A 58 30.46 2.24 -34.80
N GLY A 59 31.76 2.27 -34.50
CA GLY A 59 32.80 1.53 -35.22
C GLY A 59 32.94 0.08 -34.75
N CYS A 60 33.44 -0.14 -33.54
CA CYS A 60 33.72 -1.48 -33.01
C CYS A 60 32.55 -2.11 -32.22
N LYS A 61 31.38 -1.46 -32.17
CA LYS A 61 30.21 -1.89 -31.40
C LYS A 61 30.42 -2.00 -29.88
N PHE A 62 31.55 -1.49 -29.37
CA PHE A 62 31.81 -1.38 -27.94
C PHE A 62 30.70 -0.59 -27.26
N LYS A 63 30.04 -1.20 -26.28
CA LYS A 63 28.82 -0.64 -25.68
C LYS A 63 28.68 -1.07 -24.23
N GLY A 64 27.97 -0.25 -23.46
CA GLY A 64 27.73 -0.53 -22.05
C GLY A 64 27.06 0.63 -21.34
N HIS A 65 27.22 0.63 -20.03
CA HIS A 65 26.64 1.63 -19.14
C HIS A 65 27.72 2.57 -18.61
N LEU A 66 27.32 3.81 -18.31
CA LEU A 66 28.15 4.70 -17.53
C LEU A 66 28.42 4.09 -16.16
N TYR A 67 29.65 4.23 -15.67
CA TYR A 67 30.03 3.84 -14.33
C TYR A 67 29.66 4.96 -13.36
N LEU A 68 28.68 4.70 -12.52
CA LEU A 68 28.13 5.65 -11.56
C LEU A 68 28.34 5.09 -10.14
N PRO A 69 29.47 5.41 -9.47
CA PRO A 69 29.85 4.81 -8.19
C PRO A 69 28.89 5.15 -7.05
N ASP A 70 28.13 6.25 -7.17
CA ASP A 70 27.20 6.73 -6.15
C ASP A 70 25.76 6.20 -6.32
N LEU A 71 25.54 5.24 -7.22
CA LEU A 71 24.22 4.61 -7.34
C LEU A 71 23.92 3.75 -6.11
N LYS A 72 23.00 4.26 -5.27
CA LYS A 72 22.36 3.44 -4.24
C LYS A 72 21.66 2.26 -4.93
N PRO A 73 21.81 1.01 -4.43
CA PRO A 73 21.10 -0.12 -5.00
C PRO A 73 19.60 0.16 -5.01
N ILE A 74 18.94 -0.09 -6.14
CA ILE A 74 17.48 -0.09 -6.21
C ILE A 74 17.03 -1.13 -5.18
N LYS A 75 16.46 -0.66 -4.06
CA LYS A 75 15.85 -1.54 -3.05
C LYS A 75 14.77 -2.33 -3.78
N ARG A 76 15.03 -3.58 -4.13
CA ARG A 76 13.98 -4.50 -4.60
C ARG A 76 12.93 -4.55 -3.50
N LYS A 77 11.66 -4.25 -3.83
CA LYS A 77 10.57 -4.50 -2.88
C LYS A 77 10.70 -5.97 -2.45
N PRO A 78 10.74 -6.27 -1.14
CA PRO A 78 10.80 -7.66 -0.69
C PRO A 78 9.67 -8.43 -1.36
N ARG A 79 9.94 -9.65 -1.83
CA ARG A 79 8.88 -10.55 -2.31
C ARG A 79 7.95 -10.77 -1.13
N ARG A 80 6.73 -10.24 -1.22
CA ARG A 80 5.69 -10.47 -0.21
C ARG A 80 5.31 -11.95 -0.31
N GLY A 81 5.38 -12.67 0.83
CA GLY A 81 4.74 -13.98 0.95
C GLY A 81 3.21 -13.86 0.86
N PRO A 82 2.44 -14.93 1.05
CA PRO A 82 0.99 -14.83 1.12
C PRO A 82 0.55 -13.89 2.28
N PRO A 83 -0.58 -13.18 2.16
CA PRO A 83 -1.12 -12.39 3.25
C PRO A 83 -1.51 -13.29 4.43
N LEU A 84 -1.36 -12.78 5.65
CA LEU A 84 -1.83 -13.42 6.89
C LEU A 84 -3.36 -13.44 6.98
N ALA A 85 -4.01 -12.43 6.39
CA ALA A 85 -5.47 -12.33 6.30
C ALA A 85 -5.84 -11.44 5.11
N THR A 86 -6.99 -11.71 4.51
CA THR A 86 -7.58 -10.89 3.45
C THR A 86 -9.00 -10.54 3.84
N TYR A 87 -9.25 -9.25 4.03
CA TYR A 87 -10.58 -8.72 4.34
C TYR A 87 -11.20 -8.16 3.07
N THR A 88 -12.34 -8.71 2.68
CA THR A 88 -13.01 -8.37 1.42
C THR A 88 -14.17 -7.42 1.67
N TYR A 89 -14.18 -6.31 0.93
CA TYR A 89 -15.24 -5.30 0.99
C TYR A 89 -16.09 -5.38 -0.27
N ASN A 90 -17.36 -5.75 -0.07
CA ASN A 90 -18.34 -5.93 -1.13
C ASN A 90 -19.40 -4.84 -1.09
N ASN A 91 -19.97 -4.50 -2.25
CA ASN A 91 -21.15 -3.64 -2.30
C ASN A 91 -22.41 -4.37 -1.83
N GLU A 92 -23.53 -3.67 -1.79
CA GLU A 92 -24.83 -4.18 -1.34
C GLU A 92 -25.30 -5.44 -2.09
N LYS A 93 -24.83 -5.66 -3.33
CA LYS A 93 -25.16 -6.83 -4.16
C LYS A 93 -24.16 -7.98 -4.01
N GLY A 94 -23.16 -7.84 -3.12
CA GLY A 94 -22.09 -8.83 -2.94
C GLY A 94 -20.96 -8.74 -3.97
N GLN A 95 -20.92 -7.69 -4.80
CA GLN A 95 -19.83 -7.51 -5.78
C GLN A 95 -18.60 -6.93 -5.09
N LEU A 96 -17.44 -7.50 -5.39
CA LEU A 96 -16.15 -7.06 -4.88
C LEU A 96 -15.85 -5.61 -5.25
N LEU A 97 -15.58 -4.77 -4.26
CA LEU A 97 -15.10 -3.40 -4.44
C LEU A 97 -13.59 -3.31 -4.23
N TYR A 98 -13.11 -3.83 -3.10
CA TYR A 98 -11.68 -3.83 -2.76
C TYR A 98 -11.38 -4.84 -1.65
N GLN A 99 -10.09 -5.06 -1.40
CA GLN A 99 -9.60 -5.88 -0.32
C GLN A 99 -8.56 -5.14 0.50
N VAL A 100 -8.48 -5.50 1.79
CA VAL A 100 -7.42 -5.11 2.71
C VAL A 100 -6.65 -6.37 3.09
N LEU A 101 -5.38 -6.44 2.71
CA LEU A 101 -4.51 -7.59 2.91
C LEU A 101 -3.55 -7.29 4.05
N LYS A 102 -3.58 -8.13 5.06
CA LYS A 102 -2.68 -8.05 6.22
C LYS A 102 -1.43 -8.87 5.96
N TYR A 103 -0.27 -8.27 6.18
CA TYR A 103 1.03 -8.93 6.10
C TYR A 103 1.83 -8.73 7.39
N LYS A 104 2.86 -9.55 7.57
CA LYS A 104 3.87 -9.39 8.62
C LYS A 104 5.26 -9.50 8.02
N TYR A 105 6.11 -8.50 8.27
CA TYR A 105 7.50 -8.49 7.83
C TYR A 105 8.40 -7.94 8.94
N GLY A 106 9.42 -8.71 9.32
CA GLY A 106 10.37 -8.31 10.37
C GLY A 106 9.69 -7.99 11.71
N GLY A 107 8.66 -8.75 12.09
CA GLY A 107 7.88 -8.51 13.32
C GLY A 107 6.75 -7.49 13.18
N ASN A 108 6.84 -6.58 12.22
CA ASN A 108 5.86 -5.51 12.01
C ASN A 108 4.70 -5.96 11.13
N LYS A 109 3.48 -5.53 11.48
CA LYS A 109 2.27 -5.71 10.67
C LYS A 109 2.17 -4.56 9.66
N PHE A 110 1.76 -4.86 8.43
CA PHE A 110 1.40 -3.83 7.47
C PHE A 110 0.19 -4.27 6.65
N TYR A 111 -0.55 -3.29 6.14
CA TYR A 111 -1.78 -3.51 5.38
C TYR A 111 -1.64 -2.97 3.97
N LEU A 112 -2.01 -3.78 2.98
CA LEU A 112 -2.06 -3.41 1.57
C LEU A 112 -3.52 -3.33 1.14
N GLN A 113 -3.89 -2.28 0.42
CA GLN A 113 -5.22 -2.17 -0.15
C GLN A 113 -5.14 -2.40 -1.65
N GLN A 114 -6.08 -3.18 -2.17
CA GLN A 114 -6.16 -3.46 -3.61
C GLN A 114 -7.59 -3.50 -4.10
N GLN A 115 -7.79 -3.16 -5.37
CA GLN A 115 -9.07 -3.25 -6.08
C GLN A 115 -8.89 -4.13 -7.33
N PRO A 116 -9.96 -4.78 -7.83
CA PRO A 116 -9.88 -5.55 -9.06
C PRO A 116 -9.49 -4.66 -10.24
N ASP A 117 -8.70 -5.21 -11.16
CA ASP A 117 -8.40 -4.64 -12.47
C ASP A 117 -9.36 -5.21 -13.53
N ASP A 118 -9.60 -4.47 -14.60
CA ASP A 118 -10.52 -4.88 -15.69
C ASP A 118 -10.07 -6.15 -16.43
N LYS A 119 -8.82 -6.57 -16.20
CA LYS A 119 -8.18 -7.75 -16.84
C LYS A 119 -7.93 -8.89 -15.85
N GLU A 120 -8.82 -9.07 -14.87
CA GLU A 120 -8.71 -10.09 -13.81
C GLU A 120 -7.43 -9.96 -12.94
N GLY A 121 -6.86 -8.75 -12.89
CA GLY A 121 -5.69 -8.39 -12.09
C GLY A 121 -6.04 -7.66 -10.80
N TRP A 122 -5.02 -7.11 -10.14
CA TRP A 122 -5.15 -6.28 -8.95
C TRP A 122 -4.40 -4.96 -9.12
N ILE A 123 -5.08 -3.86 -8.77
CA ILE A 123 -4.46 -2.54 -8.66
C ILE A 123 -4.20 -2.29 -7.17
N GLU A 124 -2.94 -2.07 -6.77
CA GLU A 124 -2.50 -1.85 -5.37
C GLU A 124 -2.83 -0.43 -4.84
N ASN A 125 -4.09 -0.04 -4.95
CA ASN A 125 -4.68 1.11 -4.27
C ASN A 125 -6.20 0.99 -4.32
N ILE A 126 -6.90 1.88 -3.63
CA ILE A 126 -8.36 2.00 -3.69
C ILE A 126 -8.78 3.42 -4.12
N LYS A 127 -7.97 4.07 -4.95
CA LYS A 127 -8.26 5.41 -5.44
C LYS A 127 -9.49 5.35 -6.35
N GLY A 128 -10.47 6.21 -6.08
CA GLY A 128 -11.73 6.25 -6.83
C GLY A 128 -12.73 5.17 -6.43
N VAL A 129 -12.37 4.24 -5.54
CA VAL A 129 -13.27 3.19 -5.07
C VAL A 129 -14.15 3.70 -3.93
N ARG A 130 -15.45 3.44 -4.03
CA ARG A 130 -16.40 3.71 -2.95
C ARG A 130 -16.04 2.85 -1.74
N ARG A 131 -15.92 3.50 -0.59
CA ARG A 131 -15.66 2.83 0.70
C ARG A 131 -16.99 2.42 1.34
N VAL A 132 -16.98 1.26 1.96
CA VAL A 132 -18.15 0.67 2.61
C VAL A 132 -17.74 0.06 3.94
N LEU A 133 -18.71 -0.17 4.82
CA LEU A 133 -18.49 -0.95 6.03
C LEU A 133 -18.08 -2.38 5.70
N TYR A 134 -17.23 -2.95 6.54
CA TYR A 134 -16.84 -4.36 6.41
C TYR A 134 -18.05 -5.26 6.62
N LYS A 135 -18.18 -6.35 5.85
CA LYS A 135 -19.35 -7.25 5.87
C LYS A 135 -20.69 -6.56 5.52
N LEU A 136 -20.66 -5.50 4.68
CA LEU A 136 -21.86 -4.77 4.28
C LEU A 136 -23.02 -5.66 3.76
N PRO A 137 -22.81 -6.62 2.84
CA PRO A 137 -23.92 -7.48 2.39
C PRO A 137 -24.58 -8.28 3.52
N GLU A 138 -23.77 -8.81 4.43
CA GLU A 138 -24.23 -9.58 5.59
C GLU A 138 -24.93 -8.68 6.61
N LEU A 139 -24.37 -7.50 6.85
CA LEU A 139 -24.96 -6.46 7.71
C LEU A 139 -26.37 -6.06 7.23
N LEU A 140 -26.56 -5.86 5.92
CA LEU A 140 -27.87 -5.49 5.35
C LEU A 140 -28.90 -6.63 5.36
N LYS A 141 -28.45 -7.87 5.53
CA LYS A 141 -29.30 -9.07 5.61
C LYS A 141 -29.47 -9.58 7.04
N ALA A 142 -28.89 -8.89 8.03
CA ALA A 142 -28.96 -9.32 9.41
C ALA A 142 -30.40 -9.27 9.92
N GLU A 143 -30.83 -10.33 10.60
CA GLU A 143 -32.14 -10.42 11.24
C GLU A 143 -32.14 -9.78 12.64
N SER A 144 -30.94 -9.59 13.23
CA SER A 144 -30.75 -8.92 14.51
C SER A 144 -31.13 -7.45 14.44
N ASP A 145 -31.79 -6.95 15.49
CA ASP A 145 -32.03 -5.51 15.67
C ASP A 145 -30.82 -4.76 16.27
N THR A 146 -29.79 -5.52 16.67
CA THR A 146 -28.58 -5.02 17.31
C THR A 146 -27.36 -5.27 16.42
N VAL A 147 -26.49 -4.26 16.30
CA VAL A 147 -25.20 -4.36 15.62
C VAL A 147 -24.06 -3.89 16.51
N PHE A 148 -22.99 -4.64 16.49
CA PHE A 148 -21.73 -4.32 17.16
C PHE A 148 -20.76 -3.62 16.19
N VAL A 149 -20.18 -2.51 16.62
CA VAL A 149 -19.15 -1.78 15.88
C VAL A 149 -17.85 -1.86 16.68
N VAL A 150 -16.83 -2.45 16.05
CA VAL A 150 -15.48 -2.65 16.61
C VAL A 150 -14.44 -1.92 15.76
N GLU A 151 -13.20 -1.79 16.25
CA GLU A 151 -12.15 -1.03 15.55
C GLU A 151 -11.60 -1.76 14.30
N GLY A 152 -11.51 -3.09 14.33
CA GLY A 152 -10.81 -3.87 13.30
C GLY A 152 -11.62 -5.00 12.66
N GLU A 153 -11.21 -5.40 11.46
CA GLU A 153 -11.88 -6.50 10.72
C GLU A 153 -11.72 -7.85 11.42
N LYS A 154 -10.61 -8.05 12.14
CA LYS A 154 -10.36 -9.28 12.90
C LYS A 154 -11.34 -9.44 14.06
N ASP A 155 -11.59 -8.38 14.82
CA ASP A 155 -12.56 -8.37 15.92
C ASP A 155 -13.97 -8.54 15.38
N THR A 156 -14.26 -7.94 14.22
CA THR A 156 -15.54 -8.12 13.51
C THR A 156 -15.75 -9.59 13.19
N ASP A 157 -14.77 -10.24 12.56
CA ASP A 157 -14.86 -11.65 12.21
C ASP A 157 -15.01 -12.54 13.46
N ASN A 158 -14.39 -12.17 14.59
CA ASN A 158 -14.50 -12.93 15.84
C ASN A 158 -15.90 -12.80 16.46
N LEU A 159 -16.50 -11.61 16.51
CA LEU A 159 -17.88 -11.45 16.98
C LEU A 159 -18.88 -12.17 16.07
N ILE A 160 -18.67 -12.15 14.75
CA ILE A 160 -19.50 -12.89 13.80
C ILE A 160 -19.45 -14.40 14.05
N LYS A 161 -18.27 -14.95 14.38
CA LYS A 161 -18.14 -16.38 14.74
C LYS A 161 -18.93 -16.76 15.99
N LEU A 162 -19.20 -15.81 16.89
CA LEU A 162 -20.06 -15.99 18.06
C LEU A 162 -21.56 -15.84 17.73
N GLY A 163 -21.92 -15.63 16.46
CA GLY A 163 -23.30 -15.44 16.03
C GLY A 163 -23.81 -14.00 16.17
N LEU A 164 -22.94 -13.03 16.44
CA LEU A 164 -23.33 -11.63 16.57
C LEU A 164 -23.26 -10.91 15.23
N THR A 165 -24.14 -9.93 15.03
CA THR A 165 -24.04 -9.01 13.89
C THR A 165 -23.00 -7.93 14.20
N ALA A 166 -21.87 -7.94 13.51
CA ALA A 166 -20.78 -7.00 13.76
C ALA A 166 -20.24 -6.39 12.46
N THR A 167 -19.64 -5.20 12.58
CA THR A 167 -19.01 -4.48 11.47
C THR A 167 -17.88 -3.56 11.96
N THR A 168 -17.06 -3.08 11.03
CA THR A 168 -16.10 -1.99 11.24
C THR A 168 -15.99 -1.09 10.01
N CYS A 169 -15.38 0.09 10.18
CA CYS A 169 -15.05 0.98 9.07
C CYS A 169 -13.69 0.65 8.46
N PRO A 170 -13.50 0.87 7.15
CA PRO A 170 -12.22 0.61 6.52
C PRO A 170 -11.14 1.55 7.03
N MET A 171 -9.90 1.06 7.10
CA MET A 171 -8.70 1.77 7.57
C MET A 171 -8.57 1.94 9.09
N GLY A 172 -9.45 1.34 9.90
CA GLY A 172 -9.33 1.30 11.36
C GLY A 172 -9.66 2.62 12.07
N ALA A 173 -9.13 2.79 13.29
CA ALA A 173 -9.47 3.90 14.16
C ALA A 173 -9.38 5.29 13.52
N LEU A 174 -10.31 6.15 13.95
CA LEU A 174 -10.44 7.56 13.55
C LEU A 174 -10.72 7.76 12.05
N LYS A 175 -11.14 6.70 11.33
CA LYS A 175 -11.51 6.76 9.89
C LYS A 175 -13.01 6.63 9.64
N TRP A 176 -13.83 6.66 10.70
CA TRP A 176 -15.28 6.69 10.58
C TRP A 176 -15.72 7.94 9.81
N LYS A 177 -16.78 7.79 9.02
CA LYS A 177 -17.39 8.87 8.25
C LYS A 177 -18.91 8.75 8.33
N ALA A 178 -19.59 9.88 8.36
CA ALA A 178 -21.05 9.93 8.40
C ALA A 178 -21.72 9.13 7.27
N GLU A 179 -21.09 9.04 6.09
CA GLU A 179 -21.61 8.24 4.96
C GLU A 179 -21.83 6.75 5.30
N TYR A 180 -21.13 6.20 6.29
CA TYR A 180 -21.27 4.82 6.73
C TYR A 180 -22.54 4.57 7.52
N ASN A 181 -23.04 5.58 8.25
CA ASN A 181 -24.23 5.50 9.10
C ASN A 181 -25.46 5.03 8.33
N LYS A 182 -25.54 5.34 7.01
CA LYS A 182 -26.64 4.87 6.15
C LYS A 182 -26.82 3.36 6.19
N SER A 183 -25.72 2.62 6.36
CA SER A 183 -25.71 1.15 6.33
C SER A 183 -26.17 0.55 7.66
N LEU A 184 -26.26 1.37 8.70
CA LEU A 184 -26.74 0.98 10.02
C LEU A 184 -28.23 1.35 10.21
N LYS A 185 -28.85 2.05 9.25
CA LYS A 185 -30.28 2.36 9.31
C LYS A 185 -31.10 1.06 9.33
N GLY A 186 -31.98 0.94 10.32
CA GLY A 186 -32.80 -0.24 10.54
C GLY A 186 -32.41 -1.01 11.80
N PHE A 187 -31.15 -0.93 12.24
CA PHE A 187 -30.76 -1.41 13.56
C PHE A 187 -31.35 -0.50 14.64
N LYS A 188 -31.95 -1.13 15.65
CA LYS A 188 -32.51 -0.46 16.82
C LYS A 188 -31.41 -0.03 17.79
N THR A 189 -30.44 -0.92 18.03
CA THR A 189 -29.36 -0.72 19.00
C THR A 189 -28.00 -0.83 18.33
N ILE A 190 -27.14 0.17 18.54
CA ILE A 190 -25.74 0.15 18.10
C ILE A 190 -24.84 0.01 19.33
N ILE A 191 -24.02 -1.03 19.39
CA ILE A 191 -23.07 -1.26 20.48
C ILE A 191 -21.66 -0.98 19.95
N LEU A 192 -21.01 0.04 20.50
CA LEU A 192 -19.64 0.44 20.19
C LEU A 192 -18.69 -0.22 21.19
N ILE A 193 -17.72 -1.01 20.72
CA ILE A 193 -16.71 -1.64 21.57
C ILE A 193 -15.34 -1.07 21.20
N PRO A 194 -14.75 -0.18 22.03
CA PRO A 194 -13.43 0.36 21.76
C PRO A 194 -12.33 -0.65 22.07
N ASP A 195 -11.20 -0.56 21.36
CA ASP A 195 -9.94 -1.10 21.85
C ASP A 195 -9.55 -0.38 23.15
N ASN A 196 -8.87 -1.07 24.07
CA ASN A 196 -8.55 -0.53 25.40
C ASN A 196 -7.32 0.40 25.37
N ASN A 197 -7.44 1.47 24.58
CA ASN A 197 -6.46 2.54 24.48
C ASN A 197 -7.12 3.87 24.08
N ASN A 198 -6.36 4.96 24.21
CA ASN A 198 -6.87 6.30 23.90
C ASN A 198 -7.39 6.45 22.46
N PRO A 199 -6.68 5.99 21.40
CA PRO A 199 -7.20 6.05 20.04
C PRO A 199 -8.52 5.30 19.85
N GLY A 200 -8.68 4.11 20.43
CA GLY A 200 -9.89 3.30 20.37
C GLY A 200 -11.08 3.99 21.03
N HIS A 201 -10.89 4.55 22.23
CA HIS A 201 -11.92 5.34 22.90
C HIS A 201 -12.32 6.59 22.11
N LEU A 202 -11.35 7.32 21.55
CA LEU A 202 -11.62 8.48 20.71
C LEU A 202 -12.37 8.09 19.43
N HIS A 203 -12.02 6.95 18.83
CA HIS A 203 -12.69 6.43 17.64
C HIS A 203 -14.16 6.10 17.91
N MET A 204 -14.46 5.41 19.01
CA MET A 204 -15.85 5.10 19.36
C MET A 204 -16.63 6.34 19.78
N LYS A 205 -16.00 7.31 20.44
CA LYS A 205 -16.62 8.62 20.71
C LYS A 205 -17.00 9.36 19.43
N GLN A 206 -16.10 9.42 18.44
CA GLN A 206 -16.37 10.06 17.15
C GLN A 206 -17.48 9.34 16.37
N THR A 207 -17.45 8.01 16.37
CA THR A 207 -18.47 7.18 15.73
C THR A 207 -19.84 7.40 16.38
N GLY A 208 -19.92 7.35 17.71
CA GLY A 208 -21.14 7.61 18.47
C GLY A 208 -21.70 9.01 18.21
N ASN A 209 -20.87 10.05 18.21
CA ASN A 209 -21.32 11.41 17.90
C ASN A 209 -21.88 11.51 16.47
N SER A 210 -21.20 10.92 15.49
CA SER A 210 -21.69 10.91 14.11
C SER A 210 -23.04 10.18 13.97
N LEU A 211 -23.24 9.10 14.71
CA LEU A 211 -24.51 8.37 14.75
C LEU A 211 -25.63 9.19 15.42
N LEU A 212 -25.32 9.91 16.50
CA LEU A 212 -26.27 10.80 17.16
C LEU A 212 -26.74 11.93 16.23
N GLU A 213 -25.83 12.52 15.45
CA GLU A 213 -26.13 13.52 14.42
C GLU A 213 -27.11 12.98 13.36
N ASP A 214 -27.02 11.69 13.04
CA ASP A 214 -27.92 10.98 12.13
C ASP A 214 -29.17 10.37 12.80
N ASN A 215 -29.50 10.82 14.02
CA ASN A 215 -30.70 10.46 14.78
C ASN A 215 -30.80 9.00 15.24
N PHE A 216 -29.71 8.25 15.33
CA PHE A 216 -29.70 6.97 16.03
C PHE A 216 -30.00 7.20 17.53
N LYS A 217 -30.91 6.41 18.10
CA LYS A 217 -31.46 6.68 19.44
C LYS A 217 -30.86 5.81 20.54
N ASP A 218 -30.58 4.55 20.25
CA ASP A 218 -29.99 3.62 21.22
C ASP A 218 -28.56 3.26 20.80
N ILE A 219 -27.60 4.04 21.31
CA ILE A 219 -26.18 3.83 21.09
C ILE A 219 -25.54 3.59 22.45
N LYS A 220 -24.86 2.45 22.59
CA LYS A 220 -24.21 2.04 23.83
C LYS A 220 -22.72 1.90 23.58
N VAL A 221 -21.91 2.30 24.55
CA VAL A 221 -20.48 1.98 24.57
C VAL A 221 -20.31 0.83 25.56
N LEU A 222 -19.74 -0.27 25.09
CA LEU A 222 -19.43 -1.44 25.90
C LEU A 222 -17.91 -1.53 26.07
N ASN A 223 -17.41 -1.18 27.25
CA ASN A 223 -16.04 -1.46 27.63
C ASN A 223 -15.98 -2.90 28.16
N LEU A 224 -15.20 -3.76 27.51
CA LEU A 224 -15.04 -5.13 27.97
C LEU A 224 -14.24 -5.16 29.28
N PRO A 225 -14.64 -6.01 30.25
CA PRO A 225 -13.93 -6.14 31.51
C PRO A 225 -12.56 -6.79 31.29
N ASP A 226 -11.65 -6.57 32.23
CA ASP A 226 -10.36 -7.28 32.34
C ASP A 226 -9.45 -7.18 31.11
N LEU A 227 -9.60 -6.11 30.31
CA LEU A 227 -8.65 -5.75 29.26
C LEU A 227 -7.44 -5.03 29.87
N GLU A 228 -6.24 -5.45 29.48
CA GLU A 228 -5.01 -4.69 29.70
C GLU A 228 -4.88 -3.58 28.65
N GLU A 229 -3.95 -2.65 28.85
CA GLU A 229 -3.67 -1.58 27.89
C GLU A 229 -3.36 -2.15 26.50
N ASP A 230 -3.89 -1.51 25.46
CA ASP A 230 -3.77 -1.90 24.05
C ASP A 230 -4.38 -3.27 23.67
N GLN A 231 -5.22 -3.87 24.52
CA GLN A 231 -5.96 -5.08 24.19
C GLN A 231 -7.30 -4.79 23.50
N ASP A 232 -7.71 -5.72 22.64
CA ASP A 232 -8.92 -5.65 21.82
C ASP A 232 -9.89 -6.82 22.14
N VAL A 233 -11.02 -6.87 21.42
CA VAL A 233 -12.01 -7.95 21.54
C VAL A 233 -11.37 -9.32 21.33
N SER A 234 -10.46 -9.44 20.36
CA SER A 234 -9.80 -10.70 20.08
C SER A 234 -8.90 -11.17 21.22
N ASP A 235 -8.30 -10.25 21.98
CA ASP A 235 -7.49 -10.59 23.14
C ASP A 235 -8.36 -10.95 24.34
N TRP A 236 -9.48 -10.26 24.54
CA TRP A 236 -10.50 -10.65 25.53
C TRP A 236 -10.99 -12.08 25.31
N LEU A 237 -11.35 -12.44 24.07
CA LEU A 237 -11.85 -13.78 23.71
C LEU A 237 -10.83 -14.92 23.87
N LYS A 238 -9.55 -14.63 24.09
CA LYS A 238 -8.54 -15.66 24.37
C LYS A 238 -8.37 -15.96 25.85
N LYS A 239 -8.94 -15.10 26.73
CA LYS A 239 -8.86 -15.26 28.18
C LYS A 239 -9.94 -16.20 28.72
N GLU A 240 -11.00 -16.43 27.94
CA GLU A 240 -12.06 -17.42 28.15
C GLU A 240 -11.71 -18.76 27.50
#